data_AF-A0A8K0G5C8-F1
#
_entry.id   AF-A0A8K0G5C8-F1
#
_cell.length_a   1.000
_cell.length_b   1.000
_cell.length_c   1.000
_cell.angle_alpha   90.00
_cell.angle_beta   90.00
_cell.angle_gamma   90.00
#
_symmetry.space_group_name_H-M   'P 1'
#
loop_
_entity.id
_entity.type
_entity.pdbx_description
1 polymer ?
#
loop_
_entity_poly.entity_id
_entity_poly.type
_entity_poly.pdbx_seq_one_letter_code
_entity_poly.pdbx_strand_id
1 'polypeptide(L)'
;MLFEINTNSTSDINTTDVTSTAELLGKYITKGGKEYIEFEKIELQSVFTKAKVYFTNLINGNEALSETLNAAVNENIDVIFEELSPIIGQTLGGIARQYFNRFFKLFSVDELFPRD
;
A
#
# COMPACT_ATOMS: atom_id res chain seq x y z
N MET A 1 -13.07 19.97 -8.13
CA MET A 1 -13.93 18.97 -8.78
C MET A 1 -13.95 17.75 -7.89
N LEU A 2 -15.14 17.30 -7.48
CA LEU A 2 -15.32 16.01 -6.79
C LEU A 2 -15.59 14.98 -7.88
N PHE A 3 -14.72 13.98 -8.01
CA PHE A 3 -14.96 12.84 -8.89
C PHE A 3 -15.66 11.75 -8.08
N GLU A 4 -16.93 11.47 -8.37
CA GLU A 4 -17.61 10.26 -7.92
C GLU A 4 -17.06 9.07 -8.70
N ILE A 5 -16.23 8.25 -8.06
CA ILE A 5 -15.71 7.02 -8.64
C ILE A 5 -16.77 5.94 -8.47
N ASN A 6 -17.39 5.53 -9.59
CA ASN A 6 -18.40 4.48 -9.64
C ASN A 6 -17.73 3.10 -9.55
N THR A 7 -18.26 2.22 -8.69
CA THR A 7 -17.63 0.95 -8.23
C THR A 7 -17.57 -0.18 -9.27
N ASN A 8 -17.90 0.08 -10.53
CA ASN A 8 -17.87 -0.90 -11.64
C ASN A 8 -16.77 -0.62 -12.68
N SER A 9 -15.80 0.25 -12.34
CA SER A 9 -14.67 0.58 -13.21
C SER A 9 -13.52 -0.38 -12.92
N THR A 10 -12.97 -1.07 -13.93
CA THR A 10 -11.73 -1.84 -13.76
C THR A 10 -10.54 -0.95 -14.07
N SER A 11 -9.51 -1.00 -13.21
CA SER A 11 -8.28 -0.23 -13.36
C SER A 11 -7.06 -1.15 -13.52
N ASP A 12 -6.22 -0.81 -14.50
CA ASP A 12 -4.89 -1.39 -14.67
C ASP A 12 -3.85 -0.35 -14.27
N ILE A 13 -2.94 -0.74 -13.38
CA ILE A 13 -1.87 0.11 -12.87
C ILE A 13 -0.54 -0.55 -13.20
N ASN A 14 0.29 0.13 -13.98
CA ASN A 14 1.67 -0.28 -14.23
C ASN A 14 2.61 0.71 -13.54
N THR A 15 3.39 0.21 -12.59
CA THR A 15 4.44 0.95 -11.90
C THR A 15 5.79 0.33 -12.19
N THR A 16 6.77 1.17 -12.56
CA THR A 16 8.17 0.77 -12.72
C THR A 16 9.03 1.54 -11.74
N ASP A 17 10.14 0.93 -11.28
CA ASP A 17 11.10 1.53 -10.35
C ASP A 17 10.45 2.02 -9.05
N VAL A 18 9.83 1.08 -8.34
CA VAL A 18 9.20 1.33 -7.04
C VAL A 18 10.22 1.15 -5.93
N THR A 19 10.43 2.20 -5.13
CA THR A 19 11.19 2.11 -3.88
C THR A 19 10.23 2.28 -2.72
N SER A 20 10.24 1.33 -1.79
CA SER A 20 9.38 1.36 -0.61
C SER A 20 10.22 1.34 0.67
N THR A 21 9.89 2.23 1.59
CA THR A 21 10.43 2.26 2.95
C THR A 21 9.34 1.80 3.91
N ALA A 22 9.70 0.91 4.82
CA ALA A 22 8.82 0.42 5.87
C ALA A 22 9.35 0.85 7.23
N GLU A 23 8.52 1.55 8.01
CA GLU A 23 8.78 1.85 9.41
C GLU A 23 7.92 0.95 10.29
N LEU A 24 8.55 0.17 11.17
CA LEU A 24 7.88 -0.78 12.04
C LEU A 24 8.07 -0.36 13.50
N LEU A 25 6.96 -0.14 14.19
CA LEU A 25 6.93 0.06 15.63
C LEU A 25 6.36 -1.19 16.29
N GLY A 26 7.16 -1.84 17.14
CA GLY A 26 6.76 -3.03 17.86
C GLY A 26 7.25 -3.03 19.30
N LYS A 27 6.67 -3.93 20.08
CA LYS A 27 7.02 -4.17 21.48
C LYS A 27 7.29 -5.65 21.71
N TYR A 28 8.11 -5.91 22.71
CA TYR A 28 8.29 -7.25 23.24
C TYR A 28 7.15 -7.62 24.19
N ILE A 29 6.64 -8.84 24.05
CA ILE A 29 5.62 -9.41 24.93
C ILE A 29 6.05 -10.78 25.43
N THR A 30 5.90 -11.03 26.73
CA THR A 30 6.20 -12.33 27.32
C THR A 30 4.98 -13.24 27.31
N LYS A 31 5.10 -14.45 26.76
CA LYS A 31 4.07 -15.50 26.77
C LYS A 31 4.70 -16.85 27.09
N GLY A 32 4.23 -17.50 28.15
CA GLY A 32 4.76 -18.82 28.54
C GLY A 32 6.26 -18.81 28.83
N GLY A 33 6.79 -17.71 29.39
CA GLY A 33 8.21 -17.55 29.69
C GLY A 33 9.11 -17.24 28.49
N LYS A 34 8.57 -17.18 27.26
CA LYS A 34 9.30 -16.75 26.06
C LYS A 34 8.90 -15.33 25.64
N GLU A 35 9.82 -14.59 25.05
CA GLU A 35 9.57 -13.25 24.51
C GLU A 35 9.18 -13.33 23.02
N TYR A 36 8.22 -12.52 22.59
CA TYR A 36 7.73 -12.43 21.21
C TYR A 36 7.64 -10.96 20.80
N ILE A 37 7.63 -10.69 19.49
CA ILE A 37 7.43 -9.33 18.96
C ILE A 37 5.96 -9.16 18.58
N GLU A 38 5.37 -8.05 19.03
CA GLU A 38 4.07 -7.59 18.56
C GLU A 38 4.20 -6.20 17.95
N PHE A 39 3.83 -6.07 16.67
CA PHE A 39 3.85 -4.81 15.96
C PHE A 39 2.60 -4.00 16.26
N GLU A 40 2.81 -2.79 16.78
CA GLU A 40 1.78 -1.81 17.05
C GLU A 40 1.45 -1.01 15.78
N LYS A 41 2.46 -0.71 14.97
CA LYS A 41 2.33 0.04 13.73
C LYS A 41 3.30 -0.48 12.67
N ILE A 42 2.83 -0.55 11.43
CA ILE A 42 3.67 -0.70 10.24
C ILE A 42 3.23 0.37 9.27
N GLU A 43 4.13 1.29 8.92
CA GLU A 43 3.89 2.33 7.93
C GLU A 43 4.72 2.04 6.69
N LEU A 44 4.05 2.03 5.55
CA LEU A 44 4.68 1.86 4.26
C LEU A 44 4.60 3.18 3.51
N GLN A 45 5.77 3.68 3.11
CA GLN A 45 5.88 4.80 2.18
C GLN A 45 6.49 4.26 0.90
N SER A 46 5.81 4.46 -0.23
CA SER A 46 6.31 4.04 -1.53
C SER A 46 6.47 5.24 -2.43
N VAL A 47 7.61 5.30 -3.10
CA VAL A 47 7.91 6.27 -4.15
C VAL A 47 7.92 5.51 -5.46
N PHE A 48 7.08 5.97 -6.39
CA PHE A 48 6.98 5.41 -7.73
C PHE A 48 7.70 6.37 -8.68
N THR A 49 8.67 5.89 -9.46
CA THR A 49 9.41 6.76 -10.38
C THR A 49 8.65 6.99 -11.70
N LYS A 50 7.83 6.00 -12.10
CA LYS A 50 6.89 6.13 -13.24
C LYS A 50 5.66 5.29 -12.96
N ALA A 51 4.49 5.92 -13.01
CA ALA A 51 3.22 5.23 -12.94
C ALA A 51 2.38 5.55 -14.17
N LYS A 52 1.73 4.54 -14.74
CA LYS A 52 0.67 4.70 -15.73
C LYS A 52 -0.57 4.03 -15.22
N VAL A 53 -1.67 4.77 -15.23
CA VAL A 53 -2.97 4.26 -14.80
C VAL A 53 -3.91 4.31 -15.99
N TYR A 54 -4.64 3.22 -16.18
CA TYR A 54 -5.69 3.12 -17.17
C TYR A 54 -6.99 2.73 -16.49
N PHE A 55 -7.98 3.61 -16.59
CA PHE A 55 -9.32 3.36 -16.08
C PHE A 55 -10.25 3.07 -17.25
N THR A 56 -11.05 2.01 -17.13
CA THR A 56 -12.16 1.73 -18.04
C THR A 56 -13.48 2.22 -17.45
N ASN A 57 -14.46 2.52 -18.30
CA ASN A 57 -15.83 2.87 -17.91
C ASN A 57 -15.99 4.10 -16.99
N LEU A 58 -15.05 5.06 -17.03
CA LEU A 58 -15.11 6.27 -16.21
C LEU A 58 -16.36 7.13 -16.47
N ILE A 59 -16.85 7.14 -17.72
CA ILE A 59 -18.09 7.81 -18.10
C ILE A 59 -18.90 6.91 -19.02
N ASN A 60 -20.10 6.52 -18.58
CA ASN A 60 -21.12 5.70 -19.26
C ASN A 60 -20.98 5.62 -20.79
N GLY A 61 -20.09 4.75 -21.29
CA GLY A 61 -19.96 4.41 -22.71
C GLY A 61 -19.39 5.48 -23.65
N ASN A 62 -18.82 6.60 -23.17
CA ASN A 62 -18.16 7.57 -24.06
C ASN A 62 -16.64 7.36 -24.06
N GLU A 63 -16.16 6.63 -25.06
CA GLU A 63 -14.74 6.26 -25.21
C GLU A 63 -13.83 7.49 -25.38
N ALA A 64 -14.21 8.48 -26.20
CA ALA A 64 -13.40 9.67 -26.44
C ALA A 64 -13.19 10.52 -25.17
N LEU A 65 -14.22 10.60 -24.33
CA LEU A 65 -14.12 11.30 -23.05
C LEU A 65 -13.32 10.48 -22.02
N SER A 66 -13.42 9.15 -22.06
CA SER A 66 -12.62 8.24 -21.23
C SER A 66 -11.13 8.34 -21.58
N GLU A 67 -10.76 8.47 -22.85
CA GLU A 67 -9.38 8.70 -23.28
C GLU A 67 -8.84 10.04 -22.78
N THR A 68 -9.64 11.11 -22.91
CA THR A 68 -9.25 12.45 -22.44
C THR A 68 -9.00 12.47 -20.93
N LEU A 69 -9.85 11.79 -20.15
CA LEU A 69 -9.68 11.66 -18.70
C LEU A 69 -8.44 10.84 -18.34
N ASN A 70 -8.21 9.71 -19.01
CA ASN A 70 -6.99 8.93 -18.80
C ASN A 70 -5.73 9.75 -19.12
N ALA A 71 -5.73 10.55 -20.18
CA ALA A 71 -4.61 11.43 -20.51
C ALA A 71 -4.37 12.47 -19.41
N ALA A 72 -5.42 13.18 -18.97
CA ALA A 72 -5.32 14.20 -17.92
C ALA A 72 -4.80 13.62 -16.58
N VAL A 73 -5.22 12.41 -16.22
CA VAL A 73 -4.72 11.72 -15.02
C VAL A 73 -3.26 11.31 -15.18
N ASN A 74 -2.89 10.72 -16.32
CA ASN A 74 -1.50 10.31 -16.57
C ASN A 74 -0.54 11.51 -16.66
N GLU A 75 -0.99 12.67 -17.13
CA GLU A 75 -0.20 13.91 -17.16
C GLU A 75 0.15 14.44 -15.76
N ASN A 76 -0.70 14.17 -14.77
CA ASN A 76 -0.56 14.67 -13.39
C ASN A 76 -0.40 13.52 -12.39
N ILE A 77 0.08 12.37 -12.85
CA ILE A 77 0.01 11.12 -12.10
C ILE A 77 0.84 11.18 -10.81
N ASP A 78 1.97 11.90 -10.84
CA ASP A 78 2.85 12.09 -9.69
C ASP A 78 2.14 12.83 -8.55
N VAL A 79 1.45 13.93 -8.85
CA VAL A 79 0.68 14.72 -7.87
C VAL A 79 -0.46 13.89 -7.28
N ILE A 80 -1.17 13.15 -8.13
CA ILE A 80 -2.27 12.28 -7.69
C ILE A 80 -1.73 11.18 -6.76
N PHE A 81 -0.60 10.55 -7.11
CA PHE A 81 0.01 9.55 -6.24
C PHE A 81 0.57 10.14 -4.96
N GLU A 82 1.12 11.35 -4.96
CA GLU A 82 1.54 12.04 -3.72
C GLU A 82 0.37 12.25 -2.76
N GLU A 83 -0.79 12.67 -3.27
CA GLU A 83 -2.00 12.84 -2.46
C GLU A 83 -2.57 11.51 -1.94
N LEU A 84 -2.51 10.45 -2.76
CA LEU A 84 -3.06 9.14 -2.42
C LEU A 84 -2.07 8.24 -1.66
N SER A 85 -0.78 8.51 -1.70
CA SER A 85 0.27 7.71 -1.06
C SER A 85 0.02 7.50 0.45
N PRO A 86 -0.39 8.52 1.24
CA PRO A 86 -0.69 8.33 2.66
C PRO A 86 -1.81 7.33 2.94
N ILE A 87 -2.88 7.33 2.13
CA ILE A 87 -4.00 6.40 2.35
C ILE A 87 -3.66 4.99 1.88
N ILE A 88 -2.98 4.87 0.73
CA ILE A 88 -2.48 3.58 0.22
C ILE A 88 -1.49 2.96 1.22
N GLY A 89 -0.54 3.75 1.70
CA GLY A 89 0.46 3.34 2.68
C GLY A 89 -0.15 2.87 4.00
N GLN A 90 -1.17 3.56 4.51
CA GLN A 90 -1.92 3.14 5.70
C GLN A 90 -2.67 1.82 5.48
N THR A 91 -3.35 1.66 4.35
CA THR A 91 -4.07 0.41 4.04
C THR A 91 -3.11 -0.77 3.91
N LEU A 92 -2.04 -0.62 3.12
CA LEU A 92 -1.03 -1.67 2.95
C LEU A 92 -0.31 -1.96 4.26
N GLY A 93 0.02 -0.93 5.04
CA GLY A 93 0.63 -1.08 6.37
C GLY A 93 -0.25 -1.85 7.35
N GLY A 94 -1.57 -1.61 7.32
CA GLY A 94 -2.55 -2.37 8.10
C GLY A 94 -2.61 -3.85 7.71
N ILE A 95 -2.60 -4.15 6.41
CA ILE A 95 -2.56 -5.53 5.89
C ILE A 95 -1.24 -6.20 6.28
N ALA A 96 -0.11 -5.53 6.06
CA ALA A 96 1.21 -6.03 6.43
C ALA A 96 1.28 -6.33 7.94
N ARG A 97 0.80 -5.41 8.78
CA ARG A 97 0.73 -5.61 10.25
C ARG A 97 -0.05 -6.85 10.64
N GLN A 98 -1.16 -7.16 9.97
CA GLN A 98 -1.94 -8.37 10.24
C GLN A 98 -1.11 -9.63 9.97
N TYR A 99 -0.45 -9.71 8.81
CA TYR A 99 0.38 -10.85 8.44
C TYR A 99 1.62 -10.97 9.33
N PHE A 100 2.33 -9.86 9.57
CA PHE A 100 3.53 -9.84 10.41
C PHE A 100 3.20 -10.27 11.84
N ASN A 101 2.14 -9.72 12.45
CA ASN A 101 1.74 -10.17 13.79
C ASN A 101 1.31 -11.63 13.82
N ARG A 102 0.71 -12.17 12.75
CA ARG A 102 0.40 -13.60 12.69
C ARG A 102 1.66 -14.45 12.64
N PHE A 103 2.66 -14.04 11.86
CA PHE A 103 3.94 -14.75 11.73
C PHE A 103 4.79 -14.66 13.01
N PHE A 104 5.05 -13.45 13.52
CA PHE A 104 5.92 -13.21 14.69
C PHE A 104 5.31 -13.71 16.02
N LYS A 105 4.04 -14.12 16.03
CA LYS A 105 3.44 -14.84 17.16
C LYS A 105 3.78 -16.34 17.20
N LEU A 106 4.32 -16.90 16.11
CA LEU A 106 4.65 -18.33 16.01
C LEU A 106 6.02 -18.66 16.60
N PHE A 107 6.94 -17.69 16.60
CA PHE A 107 8.33 -17.88 17.01
C PHE A 107 8.71 -16.84 18.05
N SER A 108 9.40 -17.28 19.10
CA SER A 108 9.99 -16.39 20.08
C SER A 108 11.18 -15.62 19.52
N VAL A 109 11.57 -14.54 20.19
CA VAL A 109 12.71 -13.71 19.82
C VAL A 109 13.99 -14.54 19.70
N ASP A 110 14.24 -15.46 20.63
CA ASP A 110 15.44 -16.32 20.60
C ASP A 110 15.44 -17.30 19.41
N GLU A 111 14.27 -17.73 18.95
CA GLU A 111 14.14 -18.59 17.76
C GLU A 111 14.34 -17.80 16.46
N LEU A 112 13.90 -16.54 16.42
CA LEU A 112 14.04 -15.65 15.26
C LEU A 112 15.44 -15.04 15.15
N PHE A 113 16.06 -14.75 16.29
CA PHE A 113 17.35 -14.08 16.42
C PHE A 113 18.25 -14.83 17.42
N PRO A 114 18.66 -16.06 17.08
CA PRO A 114 19.56 -16.83 17.93
C PRO A 114 20.88 -16.07 18.10
N ARG A 115 21.37 -16.02 19.34
CA ARG A 115 22.71 -15.49 19.64
C ARG A 115 23.69 -16.65 19.47
N ASP A 116 24.60 -16.53 18.50
CA ASP A 116 25.78 -17.40 18.42
C ASP A 116 26.71 -17.21 19.63
#